data_AF-A0A166W4W7-F1
#
_entry.id   AF-A0A166W4W7-F1
#
_cell.length_a   1.000
_cell.length_b   1.000
_cell.length_c   1.000
_cell.angle_alpha   90.00
_cell.angle_beta   90.00
_cell.angle_gamma   90.00
#
_symmetry.space_group_name_H-M   'P 1'
#
loop_
_entity.id
_entity.type
_entity.pdbx_description
1 polymer ?
#
loop_
_entity_poly.entity_id
_entity_poly.type
_entity_poly.pdbx_seq_one_letter_code
_entity_poly.pdbx_strand_id
1 'polypeptide(L)'
;MKSIAVTVLAALAAQEVAAHATFQQLWVDGCARLPQSNSPVTNVAGSEVRCNIGGTTAAKGKCPVKAGGTVTIEMHQELQQQNGDRSCKNEAIGGAHYGPVIVYLSKVDNAASADGSTPWFKIFQDGWSAKAGAGSGDDDNWGVKDLNTCCGKMDIPIGKDIADGDYLLRAEVIALHAASPSGGAQLYMTCFQISVTGGTGTAKPATVSFPGAYKASDPGIGVNIHAKLASYVVPGGAVASIGTTKTAGSGCSGCASTCDAAKGPVGTALPVTPVGGGGGGGGTSPGTGSPPSCTVQKYGQCGGQGWTGCTTCASGSTCQGVSVPYYYQCA
;
A
#
# COMPACT_ATOMS: atom_id res chain seq x y z
N MET A 1 -46.23 45.63 0.74
CA MET A 1 -45.78 44.24 0.89
C MET A 1 -44.40 44.13 0.29
N LYS A 2 -43.35 44.02 1.13
CA LYS A 2 -41.96 43.86 0.69
C LYS A 2 -41.63 42.37 0.72
N SER A 3 -41.50 41.74 -0.44
CA SER A 3 -41.08 40.35 -0.56
C SER A 3 -39.57 40.27 -0.44
N ILE A 4 -39.08 39.62 0.61
CA ILE A 4 -37.67 39.29 0.80
C ILE A 4 -37.45 37.92 0.15
N ALA A 5 -36.73 37.87 -0.96
CA ALA A 5 -36.22 36.64 -1.54
C ALA A 5 -34.95 36.25 -0.77
N VAL A 6 -35.02 35.15 -0.01
CA VAL A 6 -33.84 34.55 0.63
C VAL A 6 -33.28 33.50 -0.34
N THR A 7 -32.18 33.82 -0.98
CA THR A 7 -31.41 32.88 -1.80
C THR A 7 -30.54 32.04 -0.86
N VAL A 8 -30.90 30.77 -0.64
CA VAL A 8 -30.05 29.82 0.09
C VAL A 8 -28.95 29.34 -0.87
N LEU A 9 -27.73 29.83 -0.68
CA LEU A 9 -26.54 29.22 -1.29
C LEU A 9 -26.22 27.93 -0.51
N ALA A 10 -26.54 26.77 -1.09
CA ALA A 10 -26.01 25.50 -0.61
C ALA A 10 -24.53 25.42 -1.04
N ALA A 11 -23.61 25.64 -0.10
CA ALA A 11 -22.20 25.33 -0.31
C ALA A 11 -22.07 23.80 -0.35
N LEU A 12 -21.93 23.22 -1.56
CA LEU A 12 -21.41 21.85 -1.68
C LEU A 12 -19.94 21.89 -1.24
N ALA A 13 -19.68 21.46 0.00
CA ALA A 13 -18.32 21.07 0.37
C ALA A 13 -17.97 19.86 -0.48
N ALA A 14 -17.17 20.05 -1.53
CA ALA A 14 -16.49 18.96 -2.19
C ALA A 14 -15.52 18.36 -1.16
N GLN A 15 -15.90 17.24 -0.54
CA GLN A 15 -14.91 16.42 0.14
C GLN A 15 -14.00 15.86 -0.95
N GLU A 16 -12.75 16.33 -0.99
CA GLU A 16 -11.71 15.73 -1.81
C GLU A 16 -11.49 14.31 -1.30
N VAL A 17 -12.10 13.32 -1.96
CA VAL A 17 -11.87 11.90 -1.65
C VAL A 17 -10.54 11.52 -2.27
N ALA A 18 -9.44 11.73 -1.54
CA ALA A 18 -8.17 11.12 -1.89
C ALA A 18 -8.28 9.61 -1.66
N ALA A 19 -8.40 8.84 -2.73
CA ALA A 19 -8.57 7.39 -2.65
C ALA A 19 -7.25 6.61 -2.80
N HIS A 20 -6.19 7.27 -3.28
CA HIS A 20 -4.90 6.67 -3.60
C HIS A 20 -3.91 6.79 -2.44
N ALA A 21 -3.16 5.73 -2.17
CA ALA A 21 -2.42 5.58 -0.93
C ALA A 21 -1.13 4.78 -1.09
N THR A 22 -0.23 4.94 -0.13
CA THR A 22 1.11 4.33 -0.12
C THR A 22 1.33 3.59 1.18
N PHE A 23 2.00 2.44 1.16
CA PHE A 23 2.57 1.84 2.37
C PHE A 23 3.80 2.64 2.80
N GLN A 24 3.64 3.52 3.77
CA GLN A 24 4.66 4.49 4.15
C GLN A 24 5.64 3.97 5.21
N GLN A 25 5.24 3.00 6.04
CA GLN A 25 6.01 2.59 7.23
C GLN A 25 5.95 1.09 7.51
N LEU A 26 7.02 0.58 8.14
CA LEU A 26 7.09 -0.76 8.74
C LEU A 26 7.07 -0.69 10.28
N TRP A 27 6.80 0.50 10.84
CA TRP A 27 6.98 0.80 12.27
C TRP A 27 8.39 0.51 12.79
N VAL A 28 9.34 0.47 11.86
CA VAL A 28 10.77 0.56 12.04
C VAL A 28 11.22 1.53 10.94
N ASP A 29 11.87 2.61 11.33
CA ASP A 29 12.09 3.73 10.41
C ASP A 29 13.18 3.43 9.36
N GLY A 30 13.02 4.05 8.19
CA GLY A 30 14.10 4.20 7.21
C GLY A 30 14.27 3.06 6.20
N CYS A 31 13.45 2.02 6.22
CA CYS A 31 13.56 0.91 5.27
C CYS A 31 12.53 0.89 4.14
N ALA A 32 11.56 1.80 4.10
CA ALA A 32 10.58 1.87 3.03
C ALA A 32 11.22 2.42 1.73
N ARG A 33 11.07 1.69 0.63
CA ARG A 33 11.38 2.16 -0.72
C ARG A 33 10.13 2.82 -1.31
N LEU A 34 9.87 4.04 -0.85
CA LEU A 34 8.64 4.75 -1.20
C LEU A 34 8.53 4.92 -2.73
N PRO A 35 7.36 4.63 -3.31
CA PRO A 35 7.13 4.83 -4.73
C PRO A 35 7.20 6.31 -5.10
N GLN A 36 7.42 6.57 -6.38
CA GLN A 36 7.49 7.94 -6.91
C GLN A 36 6.16 8.70 -6.76
N SER A 37 5.03 7.97 -6.70
CA SER A 37 3.70 8.53 -6.50
C SER A 37 2.81 7.49 -5.82
N ASN A 38 1.67 7.94 -5.28
CA ASN A 38 0.63 7.08 -4.72
C ASN A 38 -0.28 6.44 -5.79
N SER A 39 0.02 6.63 -7.08
CA SER A 39 -0.70 6.02 -8.19
C SER A 39 -0.56 4.50 -8.20
N PRO A 40 -1.57 3.76 -8.68
CA PRO A 40 -1.52 2.31 -8.69
C PRO A 40 -0.67 1.78 -9.83
N VAL A 41 -0.10 0.59 -9.63
CA VAL A 41 0.36 -0.26 -10.72
C VAL A 41 -0.84 -1.04 -11.25
N THR A 42 -1.04 -1.04 -12.56
CA THR A 42 -2.17 -1.75 -13.21
C THR A 42 -1.71 -2.88 -14.13
N ASN A 43 -0.48 -2.81 -14.65
CA ASN A 43 0.10 -3.84 -15.51
C ASN A 43 0.77 -4.94 -14.67
N VAL A 44 0.05 -6.03 -14.42
CA VAL A 44 0.57 -7.20 -13.67
C VAL A 44 1.70 -7.96 -14.36
N ALA A 45 1.94 -7.70 -15.65
CA ALA A 45 3.04 -8.30 -16.41
C ALA A 45 4.32 -7.42 -16.42
N GLY A 46 4.24 -6.18 -15.92
CA GLY A 46 5.37 -5.26 -15.81
C GLY A 46 6.31 -5.60 -14.65
N SER A 47 7.55 -5.09 -14.69
CA SER A 47 8.50 -5.26 -13.58
C SER A 47 8.11 -4.45 -12.34
N GLU A 48 7.30 -3.40 -12.53
CA GLU A 48 6.77 -2.51 -11.51
C GLU A 48 5.92 -3.26 -10.48
N VAL A 49 5.33 -4.42 -10.84
CA VAL A 49 4.57 -5.25 -9.90
C VAL A 49 5.44 -5.80 -8.75
N ARG A 50 6.77 -5.79 -8.88
CA ARG A 50 7.70 -6.22 -7.83
C ARG A 50 7.66 -5.28 -6.63
N CYS A 51 8.03 -4.01 -6.84
CA CYS A 51 8.25 -3.04 -5.77
C CYS A 51 7.69 -1.65 -6.08
N ASN A 52 6.80 -1.52 -7.06
CA ASN A 52 6.29 -0.26 -7.58
C ASN A 52 7.34 0.56 -8.35
N ILE A 53 6.88 1.63 -9.02
CA ILE A 53 7.72 2.58 -9.74
C ILE A 53 8.62 3.32 -8.75
N GLY A 54 9.93 3.31 -9.02
CA GLY A 54 10.95 3.85 -8.12
C GLY A 54 11.37 2.89 -7.01
N GLY A 55 10.71 1.73 -6.87
CA GLY A 55 10.96 0.74 -5.82
C GLY A 55 12.28 -0.02 -5.89
N THR A 56 13.09 0.24 -6.92
CA THR A 56 14.49 -0.22 -7.02
C THR A 56 15.47 0.76 -6.36
N THR A 57 15.02 1.97 -6.04
CA THR A 57 15.82 2.95 -5.28
C THR A 57 15.93 2.49 -3.84
N ALA A 58 17.16 2.44 -3.33
CA ALA A 58 17.42 2.01 -1.96
C ALA A 58 16.76 2.94 -0.94
N ALA A 59 16.20 2.36 0.13
CA ALA A 59 15.78 3.12 1.30
C ALA A 59 17.00 3.59 2.11
N LYS A 60 16.77 4.46 3.10
CA LYS A 60 17.83 5.03 3.97
C LYS A 60 18.62 3.97 4.74
N GLY A 61 18.00 2.82 5.04
CA GLY A 61 18.64 1.72 5.75
C GLY A 61 17.88 0.41 5.62
N LYS A 62 18.32 -0.59 6.39
CA LYS A 62 17.66 -1.90 6.54
C LYS A 62 17.07 -1.96 7.93
N CYS A 63 15.79 -2.29 8.04
CA CYS A 63 15.13 -2.45 9.32
C CYS A 63 15.55 -3.79 9.95
N PRO A 64 16.09 -3.80 11.19
CA PRO A 64 16.36 -5.04 11.89
C PRO A 64 15.06 -5.74 12.26
N VAL A 65 14.97 -7.03 11.95
CA VAL A 65 13.82 -7.88 12.25
C VAL A 65 14.29 -9.15 12.95
N LYS A 66 13.62 -9.53 14.04
CA LYS A 66 13.87 -10.82 14.70
C LYS A 66 12.89 -11.86 14.16
N ALA A 67 13.41 -13.02 13.75
CA ALA A 67 12.57 -14.17 13.43
C ALA A 67 11.80 -14.62 14.69
N GLY A 68 10.52 -14.96 14.52
CA GLY A 68 9.57 -15.21 15.60
C GLY A 68 8.91 -13.94 16.15
N GLY A 69 9.32 -12.75 15.70
CA GLY A 69 8.70 -11.48 16.05
C GLY A 69 7.58 -11.07 15.10
N THR A 70 7.10 -9.84 15.26
CA THR A 70 6.08 -9.20 14.43
C THR A 70 6.59 -7.87 13.93
N VAL A 71 6.34 -7.56 12.65
CA VAL A 71 6.50 -6.22 12.08
C VAL A 71 5.12 -5.64 11.77
N THR A 72 5.00 -4.33 11.61
CA THR A 72 3.69 -3.70 11.36
C THR A 72 3.78 -2.86 10.10
N ILE A 73 3.06 -3.24 9.05
CA ILE A 73 2.96 -2.42 7.84
C ILE A 73 1.96 -1.29 8.09
N GLU A 74 2.20 -0.12 7.52
CA GLU A 74 1.27 1.00 7.60
C GLU A 74 1.11 1.73 6.27
N MET A 75 -0.15 1.95 5.92
CA MET A 75 -0.59 2.63 4.70
C MET A 75 -1.40 3.87 5.03
N HIS A 76 -1.26 4.92 4.22
CA HIS A 76 -2.12 6.10 4.30
C HIS A 76 -2.32 6.74 2.93
N GLN A 77 -3.48 7.37 2.77
CA GLN A 77 -3.80 8.17 1.60
C GLN A 77 -2.98 9.46 1.60
N GLU A 78 -2.56 9.87 0.41
CA GLU A 78 -1.72 11.06 0.24
C GLU A 78 -2.45 12.09 -0.59
N LEU A 79 -2.66 13.27 0.00
CA LEU A 79 -3.06 14.46 -0.74
C LEU A 79 -1.80 15.04 -1.40
N GLN A 80 -1.83 15.24 -2.71
CA GLN A 80 -0.79 15.97 -3.47
C GLN A 80 0.59 15.28 -3.61
N GLN A 81 0.66 13.94 -3.65
CA GLN A 81 1.91 13.16 -3.81
C GLN A 81 2.99 13.43 -2.73
N GLN A 82 2.57 13.88 -1.54
CA GLN A 82 3.46 14.05 -0.40
C GLN A 82 3.32 12.87 0.57
N ASN A 83 4.32 11.99 0.55
CA ASN A 83 4.49 10.97 1.59
C ASN A 83 4.61 11.65 2.97
N GLY A 84 3.98 11.08 3.99
CA GLY A 84 4.16 11.50 5.38
C GLY A 84 2.88 11.80 6.17
N ASP A 85 1.72 11.93 5.50
CA ASP A 85 0.45 11.92 6.23
C ASP A 85 0.20 10.51 6.79
N ARG A 86 0.06 10.43 8.11
CA ARG A 86 -0.23 9.20 8.87
C ARG A 86 -1.46 9.36 9.77
N SER A 87 -2.31 10.33 9.45
CA SER A 87 -3.48 10.72 10.23
C SER A 87 -4.58 9.65 10.19
N CYS A 88 -5.02 9.20 11.37
CA CYS A 88 -6.21 8.33 11.49
C CYS A 88 -7.54 9.05 11.23
N LYS A 89 -7.52 10.35 10.88
CA LYS A 89 -8.75 11.11 10.58
C LYS A 89 -9.36 10.72 9.25
N ASN A 90 -8.53 10.19 8.35
CA ASN A 90 -8.92 9.73 7.04
C ASN A 90 -8.79 8.21 6.96
N GLU A 91 -9.42 7.62 5.96
CA GLU A 91 -9.16 6.23 5.61
C GLU A 91 -7.68 6.05 5.22
N ALA A 92 -7.12 4.88 5.50
CA ALA A 92 -5.77 4.56 5.09
C ALA A 92 -5.68 4.40 3.57
N ILE A 93 -6.72 3.84 2.97
CA ILE A 93 -6.99 3.89 1.54
C ILE A 93 -8.50 4.03 1.36
N GLY A 94 -8.92 5.19 0.86
CA GLY A 94 -10.33 5.57 0.81
C GLY A 94 -11.03 5.24 -0.51
N GLY A 95 -12.23 5.79 -0.69
CA GLY A 95 -12.96 5.70 -1.97
C GLY A 95 -13.33 4.28 -2.37
N ALA A 96 -13.75 3.46 -1.40
CA ALA A 96 -14.19 2.08 -1.59
C ALA A 96 -13.17 1.16 -2.28
N HIS A 97 -11.87 1.39 -2.06
CA HIS A 97 -10.78 0.55 -2.59
C HIS A 97 -10.69 -0.84 -1.92
N TYR A 98 -11.82 -1.54 -1.81
CA TYR A 98 -11.93 -2.84 -1.16
C TYR A 98 -11.13 -3.90 -1.89
N GLY A 99 -10.53 -4.80 -1.10
CA GLY A 99 -9.65 -5.84 -1.59
C GLY A 99 -8.74 -6.41 -0.50
N PRO A 100 -7.86 -7.35 -0.86
CA PRO A 100 -6.97 -7.99 0.09
C PRO A 100 -5.77 -7.11 0.46
N VAL A 101 -5.19 -7.39 1.63
CA VAL A 101 -3.84 -6.99 2.01
C VAL A 101 -2.94 -8.23 1.95
N ILE A 102 -1.80 -8.15 1.28
CA ILE A 102 -0.92 -9.29 1.02
C ILE A 102 0.52 -8.90 1.35
N VAL A 103 1.26 -9.80 2.01
CA VAL A 103 2.70 -9.59 2.27
C VAL A 103 3.52 -10.79 1.79
N TYR A 104 4.59 -10.49 1.07
CA TYR A 104 5.59 -11.46 0.61
C TYR A 104 6.96 -11.11 1.18
N LEU A 105 7.81 -12.14 1.31
CA LEU A 105 9.24 -11.99 1.51
C LEU A 105 9.99 -12.54 0.31
N SER A 106 11.13 -11.92 -0.01
CA SER A 106 12.14 -12.47 -0.92
C SER A 106 13.50 -12.41 -0.26
N LYS A 107 14.17 -13.56 -0.13
CA LYS A 107 15.55 -13.61 0.38
C LYS A 107 16.49 -13.08 -0.69
N VAL A 108 17.39 -12.19 -0.29
CA VAL A 108 18.33 -11.53 -1.21
C VAL A 108 19.72 -11.46 -0.60
N ASP A 109 20.73 -11.30 -1.46
CA ASP A 109 22.11 -11.12 -1.00
C ASP A 109 22.30 -9.77 -0.32
N ASN A 110 21.65 -8.73 -0.86
CA ASN A 110 21.66 -7.39 -0.29
C ASN A 110 20.34 -6.66 -0.53
N ALA A 111 19.60 -6.40 0.56
CA ALA A 111 18.31 -5.72 0.50
C ALA A 111 18.40 -4.26 0.06
N ALA A 112 19.59 -3.65 -0.04
CA ALA A 112 19.76 -2.30 -0.57
C ALA A 112 19.86 -2.26 -2.11
N SER A 113 20.32 -3.34 -2.76
CA SER A 113 20.56 -3.37 -4.21
C SER A 113 19.66 -4.34 -4.96
N ALA A 114 18.92 -5.21 -4.27
CA ALA A 114 17.98 -6.13 -4.90
C ALA A 114 16.84 -5.38 -5.62
N ASP A 115 16.49 -5.84 -6.82
CA ASP A 115 15.44 -5.27 -7.68
C ASP A 115 14.09 -5.99 -7.55
N GLY A 116 14.01 -7.02 -6.71
CA GLY A 116 12.83 -7.85 -6.54
C GLY A 116 12.63 -8.93 -7.60
N SER A 117 13.63 -9.21 -8.46
CA SER A 117 13.60 -10.33 -9.41
C SER A 117 13.77 -11.71 -8.76
N THR A 118 14.28 -11.75 -7.53
CA THR A 118 14.44 -12.96 -6.75
C THR A 118 13.08 -13.58 -6.38
N PRO A 119 12.99 -14.92 -6.22
CA PRO A 119 11.73 -15.58 -5.88
C PRO A 119 11.09 -15.05 -4.58
N TRP A 120 9.77 -14.98 -4.57
CA TRP A 120 8.95 -14.47 -3.46
C TRP A 120 8.14 -15.60 -2.83
N PHE A 121 7.94 -15.55 -1.52
CA PHE A 121 6.97 -16.41 -0.85
C PHE A 121 6.01 -15.58 -0.01
N LYS A 122 4.72 -15.91 -0.09
CA LYS A 122 3.67 -15.21 0.64
C LYS A 122 3.76 -15.58 2.12
N ILE A 123 3.87 -14.58 3.00
CA ILE A 123 3.91 -14.80 4.45
C ILE A 123 2.65 -14.33 5.15
N PHE A 124 1.84 -13.51 4.48
CA PHE A 124 0.61 -13.00 5.08
C PHE A 124 -0.42 -12.71 4.00
N GLN A 125 -1.69 -12.96 4.33
CA GLN A 125 -2.80 -12.33 3.64
C GLN A 125 -3.96 -12.06 4.59
N ASP A 126 -4.65 -10.94 4.34
CA ASP A 126 -5.99 -10.65 4.84
C ASP A 126 -6.88 -10.42 3.63
N GLY A 127 -7.82 -11.33 3.40
CA GLY A 127 -8.56 -11.43 2.14
C GLY A 127 -9.96 -10.84 2.23
N TRP A 128 -10.94 -11.74 2.19
CA TRP A 128 -12.36 -11.44 2.20
C TRP A 128 -13.08 -12.45 3.10
N SER A 129 -14.16 -12.01 3.74
CA SER A 129 -15.12 -12.91 4.39
C SER A 129 -16.54 -12.38 4.18
N ALA A 130 -17.47 -13.29 3.91
CA ALA A 130 -18.88 -12.94 3.78
C ALA A 130 -19.38 -12.29 5.08
N LYS A 131 -20.12 -11.19 4.96
CA LYS A 131 -20.76 -10.51 6.08
C LYS A 131 -22.26 -10.81 6.07
N ALA A 132 -22.78 -11.22 7.23
CA ALA A 132 -24.21 -11.49 7.37
C ALA A 132 -25.03 -10.23 6.99
N GLY A 133 -25.99 -10.40 6.09
CA GLY A 133 -26.84 -9.31 5.60
C GLY A 133 -26.26 -8.44 4.49
N ALA A 134 -25.05 -8.72 4.00
CA ALA A 134 -24.46 -8.03 2.84
C ALA A 134 -25.27 -8.23 1.55
N GLY A 135 -25.47 -7.14 0.80
CA GLY A 135 -26.16 -7.13 -0.49
C GLY A 135 -25.21 -7.42 -1.67
N SER A 136 -23.96 -6.99 -1.56
CA SER A 136 -22.88 -7.26 -2.52
C SER A 136 -21.54 -7.54 -1.82
N GLY A 137 -20.52 -7.89 -2.61
CA GLY A 137 -19.14 -7.96 -2.14
C GLY A 137 -18.61 -6.63 -1.59
N ASP A 138 -19.15 -5.48 -2.00
CA ASP A 138 -18.79 -4.18 -1.41
C ASP A 138 -19.12 -4.12 0.08
N ASP A 139 -20.19 -4.79 0.52
CA ASP A 139 -20.67 -4.76 1.89
C ASP A 139 -19.93 -5.74 2.81
N ASP A 140 -19.27 -6.74 2.22
CA ASP A 140 -18.55 -7.81 2.92
C ASP A 140 -17.30 -7.29 3.66
N ASN A 141 -16.67 -8.16 4.44
CA ASN A 141 -15.41 -7.81 5.08
C ASN A 141 -14.25 -7.99 4.09
N TRP A 142 -13.29 -7.06 4.15
CA TRP A 142 -12.10 -7.07 3.31
C TRP A 142 -10.88 -6.70 4.15
N GLY A 143 -9.70 -7.19 3.77
CA GLY A 143 -8.45 -6.81 4.41
C GLY A 143 -8.23 -5.29 4.43
N VAL A 144 -8.63 -4.58 3.35
CA VAL A 144 -8.61 -3.11 3.33
C VAL A 144 -9.54 -2.48 4.37
N LYS A 145 -10.70 -3.08 4.66
CA LYS A 145 -11.59 -2.57 5.71
C LYS A 145 -10.97 -2.75 7.09
N ASP A 146 -10.29 -3.88 7.33
CA ASP A 146 -9.52 -4.08 8.56
C ASP A 146 -8.35 -3.08 8.63
N LEU A 147 -7.65 -2.85 7.52
CA LEU A 147 -6.57 -1.85 7.43
C LEU A 147 -7.06 -0.43 7.78
N ASN A 148 -8.18 0.00 7.19
CA ASN A 148 -8.81 1.30 7.49
C ASN A 148 -9.25 1.38 8.97
N THR A 149 -9.88 0.32 9.48
CA THR A 149 -10.30 0.23 10.89
C THR A 149 -9.11 0.37 11.85
N CYS A 150 -7.94 -0.14 11.45
CA CYS A 150 -6.71 -0.10 12.23
C CYS A 150 -5.79 1.08 11.91
N CYS A 151 -6.34 2.20 11.43
CA CYS A 151 -5.58 3.40 11.09
C CYS A 151 -4.37 3.09 10.17
N GLY A 152 -4.64 2.29 9.14
CA GLY A 152 -3.65 1.91 8.14
C GLY A 152 -2.71 0.81 8.56
N LYS A 153 -2.81 0.26 9.78
CA LYS A 153 -1.81 -0.65 10.35
C LYS A 153 -2.24 -2.09 10.25
N MET A 154 -1.28 -2.97 9.99
CA MET A 154 -1.49 -4.40 10.03
C MET A 154 -0.25 -5.13 10.53
N ASP A 155 -0.45 -5.96 11.55
CA ASP A 155 0.60 -6.76 12.18
C ASP A 155 0.91 -8.01 11.35
N ILE A 156 2.19 -8.20 11.03
CA ILE A 156 2.71 -9.25 10.18
C ILE A 156 3.70 -10.11 10.98
N PRO A 157 3.30 -11.32 11.40
CA PRO A 157 4.21 -12.26 12.06
C PRO A 157 5.33 -12.72 11.12
N ILE A 158 6.55 -12.74 11.63
CA ILE A 158 7.73 -13.26 10.93
C ILE A 158 8.07 -14.62 11.54
N GLY A 159 7.85 -15.69 10.79
CA GLY A 159 8.05 -17.06 11.29
C GLY A 159 9.46 -17.31 11.83
N LYS A 160 9.57 -18.00 12.97
CA LYS A 160 10.86 -18.35 13.61
C LYS A 160 11.75 -19.24 12.73
N ASP A 161 11.15 -19.93 11.77
CA ASP A 161 11.82 -20.91 10.92
C ASP A 161 12.43 -20.33 9.64
N ILE A 162 12.24 -19.03 9.40
CA ILE A 162 12.92 -18.32 8.32
C ILE A 162 14.45 -18.34 8.53
N ALA A 163 15.22 -18.23 7.45
CA ALA A 163 16.67 -18.10 7.53
C ALA A 163 17.09 -16.66 7.86
N ASP A 164 18.22 -16.52 8.54
CA ASP A 164 18.84 -15.20 8.74
C ASP A 164 19.31 -14.56 7.44
N GLY A 165 19.46 -13.25 7.46
CA GLY A 165 20.02 -12.44 6.38
C GLY A 165 19.03 -11.42 5.82
N ASP A 166 19.37 -10.90 4.65
CA ASP A 166 18.62 -9.82 4.02
C ASP A 166 17.39 -10.31 3.26
N TYR A 167 16.32 -9.52 3.35
CA TYR A 167 15.08 -9.73 2.60
C TYR A 167 14.51 -8.42 2.07
N LEU A 168 13.79 -8.52 0.97
CA LEU A 168 12.75 -7.56 0.64
C LEU A 168 11.42 -8.05 1.23
N LEU A 169 10.71 -7.17 1.93
CA LEU A 169 9.33 -7.37 2.35
C LEU A 169 8.42 -6.54 1.46
N ARG A 170 7.52 -7.18 0.71
CA ARG A 170 6.59 -6.52 -0.20
C ARG A 170 5.20 -6.52 0.42
N ALA A 171 4.73 -5.36 0.86
CA ALA A 171 3.36 -5.15 1.31
C ALA A 171 2.51 -4.65 0.16
N GLU A 172 1.29 -5.17 0.00
CA GLU A 172 0.41 -4.85 -1.11
C GLU A 172 -1.05 -4.78 -0.69
N VAL A 173 -1.78 -3.81 -1.27
CA VAL A 173 -3.22 -3.81 -1.42
C VAL A 173 -3.55 -3.99 -2.90
N ILE A 174 -4.55 -4.82 -3.19
CA ILE A 174 -5.16 -4.88 -4.54
C ILE A 174 -6.56 -4.28 -4.42
N ALA A 175 -6.77 -3.06 -4.88
CA ALA A 175 -8.09 -2.44 -4.90
C ALA A 175 -8.91 -2.95 -6.09
N LEU A 176 -10.12 -3.41 -5.80
CA LEU A 176 -10.99 -4.13 -6.74
C LEU A 176 -12.23 -3.35 -7.17
N HIS A 177 -12.37 -2.09 -6.75
CA HIS A 177 -13.54 -1.25 -7.03
C HIS A 177 -13.80 -1.00 -8.53
N ALA A 178 -12.76 -1.09 -9.36
CA ALA A 178 -12.86 -0.99 -10.80
C ALA A 178 -12.49 -2.30 -11.52
N ALA A 179 -12.28 -3.38 -10.74
CA ALA A 179 -11.86 -4.65 -11.28
C ALA A 179 -13.00 -5.34 -12.04
N SER A 180 -12.59 -6.04 -13.10
CA SER A 180 -13.45 -6.84 -13.94
C SER A 180 -12.59 -7.85 -14.70
N PRO A 181 -13.17 -8.86 -15.35
CA PRO A 181 -12.42 -9.73 -16.26
C PRO A 181 -11.70 -8.97 -17.40
N SER A 182 -12.15 -7.77 -17.75
CA SER A 182 -11.49 -6.87 -18.71
C SER A 182 -10.33 -6.05 -18.14
N GLY A 183 -10.02 -6.18 -16.85
CA GLY A 183 -8.98 -5.42 -16.15
C GLY A 183 -9.55 -4.43 -15.14
N GLY A 184 -8.75 -3.43 -14.75
CA GLY A 184 -9.14 -2.35 -13.84
C GLY A 184 -8.77 -2.55 -12.37
N ALA A 185 -8.22 -3.71 -11.99
CA ALA A 185 -7.62 -3.90 -10.69
C ALA A 185 -6.41 -2.96 -10.50
N GLN A 186 -6.28 -2.39 -9.30
CA GLN A 186 -5.26 -1.41 -8.97
C GLN A 186 -4.38 -1.92 -7.83
N LEU A 187 -3.08 -2.04 -8.07
CA LEU A 187 -2.14 -2.62 -7.11
C LEU A 187 -1.32 -1.50 -6.47
N TYR A 188 -1.35 -1.46 -5.14
CA TYR A 188 -0.62 -0.50 -4.32
C TYR A 188 0.39 -1.28 -3.48
N MET A 189 1.66 -1.24 -3.86
CA MET A 189 2.71 -1.93 -3.12
C MET A 189 3.87 -1.02 -2.74
N THR A 190 4.57 -1.41 -1.68
CA THR A 190 5.87 -0.87 -1.28
C THR A 190 6.76 -2.00 -0.81
N CYS A 191 8.02 -1.96 -1.21
CA CYS A 191 9.05 -2.87 -0.70
C CYS A 191 9.81 -2.22 0.47
N PHE A 192 10.05 -3.01 1.50
CA PHE A 192 10.83 -2.65 2.67
C PHE A 192 12.11 -3.48 2.70
N GLN A 193 13.23 -2.83 3.05
CA GLN A 193 14.53 -3.49 3.20
C GLN A 193 14.67 -3.99 4.62
N ILE A 194 14.74 -5.30 4.84
CA ILE A 194 14.87 -5.85 6.20
C ILE A 194 16.09 -6.77 6.31
N SER A 195 16.66 -6.83 7.52
CA SER A 195 17.69 -7.79 7.89
C SER A 195 17.17 -8.64 9.03
N VAL A 196 16.96 -9.92 8.75
CA VAL A 196 16.38 -10.90 9.68
C VAL A 196 17.49 -11.61 10.47
N THR A 197 17.29 -11.74 11.78
CA THR A 197 18.21 -12.45 12.68
C THR A 197 17.47 -13.41 13.63
N GLY A 198 18.17 -14.43 14.11
CA GLY A 198 17.66 -15.38 15.11
C GLY A 198 16.73 -16.45 14.55
N GLY A 199 16.68 -16.64 13.23
CA GLY A 199 15.90 -17.65 12.53
C GLY A 199 16.57 -19.03 12.51
N THR A 200 15.77 -20.11 12.43
CA THR A 200 16.32 -21.47 12.35
C THR A 200 16.75 -21.87 10.94
N GLY A 201 16.26 -21.18 9.90
CA GLY A 201 16.55 -21.49 8.49
C GLY A 201 15.99 -22.83 7.99
N THR A 202 15.11 -23.46 8.75
CA THR A 202 14.58 -24.78 8.42
C THR A 202 13.46 -24.71 7.38
N ALA A 203 12.74 -23.59 7.28
CA ALA A 203 11.64 -23.41 6.34
C ALA A 203 12.06 -23.61 4.88
N LYS A 204 11.12 -24.17 4.09
CA LYS A 204 11.23 -24.36 2.63
C LYS A 204 9.93 -23.92 1.96
N PRO A 205 9.62 -22.61 1.96
CA PRO A 205 8.37 -22.11 1.41
C PRO A 205 8.33 -22.28 -0.11
N ALA A 206 7.16 -22.61 -0.65
CA ALA A 206 6.93 -22.52 -2.08
C ALA A 206 7.04 -21.06 -2.53
N THR A 207 7.65 -20.84 -3.69
CA THR A 207 7.91 -19.49 -4.20
C THR A 207 7.16 -19.20 -5.51
N VAL A 208 6.92 -17.93 -5.76
CA VAL A 208 6.39 -17.35 -6.99
C VAL A 208 7.33 -16.26 -7.51
N SER A 209 7.12 -15.80 -8.73
CA SER A 209 7.91 -14.72 -9.34
C SER A 209 7.04 -13.53 -9.68
N PHE A 210 7.57 -12.31 -9.51
CA PHE A 210 6.94 -11.08 -9.98
C PHE A 210 7.82 -10.45 -11.07
N PRO A 211 7.30 -10.19 -12.29
CA PRO A 211 5.98 -10.61 -12.80
C PRO A 211 5.87 -12.14 -12.97
N GLY A 212 4.64 -12.64 -13.06
CA GLY A 212 4.31 -14.05 -13.31
C GLY A 212 3.29 -14.67 -12.35
N ALA A 213 3.36 -14.30 -11.06
CA ALA A 213 2.46 -14.79 -10.02
C ALA A 213 1.01 -14.31 -10.18
N TYR A 214 0.82 -13.20 -10.90
CA TYR A 214 -0.47 -12.59 -11.19
C TYR A 214 -0.76 -12.63 -12.69
N LYS A 215 -2.02 -12.91 -13.02
CA LYS A 215 -2.62 -12.72 -14.35
C LYS A 215 -3.84 -11.82 -14.20
N ALA A 216 -4.07 -10.95 -15.18
CA ALA A 216 -5.26 -10.08 -15.17
C ALA A 216 -6.57 -10.88 -15.08
N SER A 217 -6.58 -12.11 -15.59
CA SER A 217 -7.71 -13.03 -15.55
C SER A 217 -7.81 -13.87 -14.27
N ASP A 218 -6.88 -13.75 -13.31
CA ASP A 218 -6.99 -14.49 -12.05
C ASP A 218 -8.28 -14.08 -11.33
N PRO A 219 -9.04 -15.01 -10.74
CA PRO A 219 -10.33 -14.70 -10.09
C PRO A 219 -10.20 -13.80 -8.86
N GLY A 220 -8.98 -13.61 -8.35
CA GLY A 220 -8.67 -12.65 -7.29
C GLY A 220 -8.35 -11.23 -7.79
N ILE A 221 -8.17 -11.06 -9.11
CA ILE A 221 -7.80 -9.82 -9.80
C ILE A 221 -8.93 -9.37 -10.73
N GLY A 222 -9.40 -10.24 -11.63
CA GLY A 222 -10.49 -9.97 -12.56
C GLY A 222 -11.86 -10.30 -11.98
N VAL A 223 -12.25 -9.62 -10.89
CA VAL A 223 -13.49 -9.91 -10.13
C VAL A 223 -14.40 -8.69 -10.07
N ASN A 224 -15.72 -8.92 -10.11
CA ASN A 224 -16.72 -7.89 -9.86
C ASN A 224 -17.22 -7.97 -8.42
N ILE A 225 -16.75 -7.05 -7.56
CA ILE A 225 -17.14 -7.01 -6.14
C ILE A 225 -18.51 -6.36 -5.91
N HIS A 226 -19.10 -5.72 -6.93
CA HIS A 226 -20.42 -5.10 -6.84
C HIS A 226 -21.58 -6.11 -6.95
N ALA A 227 -21.26 -7.34 -7.32
CA ALA A 227 -22.16 -8.47 -7.20
C ALA A 227 -21.95 -9.19 -5.86
N LYS A 228 -22.93 -9.99 -5.45
CA LYS A 228 -22.75 -10.89 -4.32
C LYS A 228 -21.67 -11.93 -4.62
N LEU A 229 -20.68 -12.03 -3.74
CA LEU A 229 -19.60 -13.01 -3.88
C LEU A 229 -19.94 -14.30 -3.14
N ALA A 230 -19.76 -15.43 -3.81
CA ALA A 230 -19.83 -16.75 -3.16
C ALA A 230 -18.51 -17.10 -2.47
N SER A 231 -17.40 -16.68 -3.07
CA SER A 231 -16.04 -16.89 -2.58
C SER A 231 -15.10 -15.87 -3.22
N TYR A 232 -13.99 -15.60 -2.55
CA TYR A 232 -12.88 -14.82 -3.10
C TYR A 232 -11.56 -15.55 -2.83
N VAL A 233 -10.69 -15.63 -3.85
CA VAL A 233 -9.38 -16.26 -3.74
C VAL A 233 -8.31 -15.18 -3.87
N VAL A 234 -7.54 -14.97 -2.80
CA VAL A 234 -6.41 -14.03 -2.83
C VAL A 234 -5.38 -14.50 -3.87
N PRO A 235 -4.94 -13.67 -4.83
CA PRO A 235 -4.03 -14.07 -5.90
C PRO A 235 -2.60 -14.31 -5.38
N GLY A 236 -1.75 -14.92 -6.21
CA GLY A 236 -0.30 -15.08 -5.94
C GLY A 236 0.07 -16.26 -5.05
N GLY A 237 -0.67 -17.37 -5.16
CA GLY A 237 -0.38 -18.62 -4.48
C GLY A 237 -0.83 -18.67 -3.02
N ALA A 238 -0.61 -19.81 -2.37
CA ALA A 238 -0.96 -20.00 -0.96
C ALA A 238 0.00 -19.24 -0.03
N VAL A 239 -0.48 -18.88 1.16
CA VAL A 239 0.41 -18.46 2.25
C VAL A 239 1.34 -19.62 2.60
N ALA A 240 2.64 -19.33 2.71
CA ALA A 240 3.63 -20.32 3.11
C ALA A 240 3.30 -20.90 4.50
N SER A 241 3.79 -22.11 4.80
CA SER A 241 3.55 -22.78 6.09
C SER A 241 4.02 -21.99 7.32
N ILE A 242 4.98 -21.07 7.12
CA ILE A 242 5.52 -20.16 8.15
C ILE A 242 4.78 -18.82 8.23
N GLY A 243 3.76 -18.64 7.39
CA GLY A 243 2.99 -17.40 7.29
C GLY A 243 1.65 -17.48 8.01
N THR A 244 0.87 -16.41 7.89
CA THR A 244 -0.42 -16.24 8.56
C THR A 244 -1.52 -15.90 7.56
N THR A 245 -2.67 -16.55 7.65
CA THR A 245 -3.90 -16.10 6.97
C THR A 245 -4.79 -15.44 8.01
N LYS A 246 -4.96 -14.11 7.91
CA LYS A 246 -5.88 -13.36 8.75
C LYS A 246 -7.29 -13.46 8.17
N THR A 247 -8.29 -13.54 9.05
CA THR A 247 -9.69 -13.51 8.66
C THR A 247 -10.17 -12.06 8.61
N ALA A 248 -10.64 -11.61 7.45
CA ALA A 248 -11.17 -10.26 7.29
C ALA A 248 -12.37 -10.04 8.23
N GLY A 249 -12.44 -8.86 8.85
CA GLY A 249 -13.45 -8.51 9.85
C GLY A 249 -13.05 -8.88 11.28
N SER A 250 -11.80 -9.33 11.50
CA SER A 250 -11.32 -9.72 12.84
C SER A 250 -10.80 -8.53 13.67
N GLY A 251 -10.73 -7.33 13.09
CA GLY A 251 -10.34 -6.11 13.77
C GLY A 251 -8.85 -6.02 14.06
N CYS A 252 -8.48 -5.12 14.98
CA CYS A 252 -7.09 -4.78 15.28
C CYS A 252 -6.53 -5.58 16.45
N SER A 253 -5.24 -5.90 16.37
CA SER A 253 -4.50 -6.55 17.45
C SER A 253 -3.09 -5.98 17.52
N GLY A 254 -2.43 -6.14 18.67
CA GLY A 254 -1.02 -5.78 18.84
C GLY A 254 -0.74 -4.31 18.49
N CYS A 255 0.34 -4.07 17.74
CA CYS A 255 0.74 -2.72 17.37
C CYS A 255 -0.34 -2.02 16.56
N ALA A 256 -1.01 -2.72 15.66
CA ALA A 256 -2.15 -2.16 14.91
C ALA A 256 -3.26 -1.56 15.81
N SER A 257 -3.37 -1.99 17.07
CA SER A 257 -4.33 -1.42 18.04
C SER A 257 -3.74 -0.39 19.01
N THR A 258 -2.43 -0.39 19.25
CA THR A 258 -1.80 0.42 20.32
C THR A 258 -0.80 1.46 19.84
N CYS A 259 -0.28 1.30 18.63
CA CYS A 259 0.78 2.13 18.10
C CYS A 259 0.25 3.48 17.59
N ASP A 260 0.89 4.57 18.02
CA ASP A 260 0.46 5.94 17.76
C ASP A 260 1.59 6.73 17.07
N ALA A 261 1.33 7.20 15.84
CA ALA A 261 2.33 7.89 15.02
C ALA A 261 2.75 9.23 15.64
N ALA A 262 1.86 9.88 16.40
CA ALA A 262 2.16 11.14 17.09
C ALA A 262 3.14 10.97 18.26
N LYS A 263 3.30 9.73 18.77
CA LYS A 263 4.24 9.38 19.84
C LYS A 263 5.58 8.86 19.32
N GLY A 264 5.84 9.01 18.02
CA GLY A 264 6.99 8.43 17.32
C GLY A 264 6.78 6.94 17.02
N PRO A 265 7.77 6.26 16.39
CA PRO A 265 7.68 4.84 16.13
C PRO A 265 7.76 4.07 17.46
N VAL A 266 6.61 3.81 18.07
CA VAL A 266 6.49 2.88 19.20
C VAL A 266 6.29 1.47 18.64
N GLY A 267 7.07 1.08 17.64
CA GLY A 267 7.12 -0.27 17.11
C GLY A 267 7.95 -1.13 18.07
N THR A 268 7.28 -2.02 18.78
CA THR A 268 7.96 -2.85 19.77
C THR A 268 8.70 -3.99 19.07
N ALA A 269 9.96 -3.79 18.70
CA ALA A 269 10.93 -4.87 18.79
C ALA A 269 11.47 -4.86 20.23
N LEU A 270 10.89 -5.65 21.16
CA LEU A 270 11.46 -5.78 22.52
C LEU A 270 12.88 -6.38 22.44
N PRO A 271 13.81 -5.97 23.33
CA PRO A 271 14.44 -4.64 23.43
C PRO A 271 15.91 -4.68 22.95
N VAL A 272 16.53 -3.51 22.71
CA VAL A 272 17.76 -3.03 23.38
C VAL A 272 18.07 -1.55 23.06
N THR A 273 18.73 -0.92 24.01
CA THR A 273 19.22 0.47 24.12
C THR A 273 20.13 0.96 22.98
N PRO A 274 20.19 2.29 22.70
CA PRO A 274 20.97 2.86 21.60
C PRO A 274 22.45 3.13 21.96
N VAL A 275 23.35 2.87 21.01
CA VAL A 275 24.68 3.51 20.93
C VAL A 275 24.54 4.74 20.02
N GLY A 276 25.05 5.88 20.50
CA GLY A 276 24.78 7.20 19.93
C GLY A 276 25.77 7.70 18.86
N GLY A 277 25.43 8.89 18.35
CA GLY A 277 26.21 9.77 17.47
C GLY A 277 25.58 9.89 16.08
N GLY A 278 25.22 11.04 15.52
CA GLY A 278 25.37 12.44 15.92
C GLY A 278 25.43 13.32 14.67
N GLY A 279 24.47 14.24 14.52
CA GLY A 279 24.64 15.55 13.87
C GLY A 279 24.59 15.69 12.34
N GLY A 280 23.79 16.66 11.87
CA GLY A 280 24.03 17.33 10.58
C GLY A 280 22.78 17.83 9.83
N GLY A 281 22.06 18.81 10.39
CA GLY A 281 20.99 19.52 9.67
C GLY A 281 21.52 20.66 8.81
N GLY A 282 20.89 20.89 7.67
CA GLY A 282 21.08 22.07 6.82
C GLY A 282 19.80 22.34 6.04
N GLY A 283 19.06 23.36 6.45
CA GLY A 283 17.85 23.83 5.77
C GLY A 283 18.15 25.02 4.85
N THR A 284 17.32 25.18 3.82
CA THR A 284 17.20 26.42 3.05
C THR A 284 15.74 26.70 2.73
N SER A 285 15.40 27.99 2.84
CA SER A 285 14.06 28.63 2.75
C SER A 285 13.56 28.76 1.30
N PRO A 286 12.25 28.98 1.04
CA PRO A 286 11.66 28.97 -0.30
C PRO A 286 11.75 30.34 -1.02
N GLY A 287 12.10 30.29 -2.30
CA GLY A 287 12.01 31.43 -3.22
C GLY A 287 10.63 31.51 -3.87
N THR A 288 10.06 32.71 -3.90
CA THR A 288 8.82 33.08 -4.57
C THR A 288 9.03 33.23 -6.07
N GLY A 289 8.33 32.43 -6.88
CA GLY A 289 8.24 32.57 -8.33
C GLY A 289 6.85 32.16 -8.84
N SER A 290 6.33 32.86 -9.86
CA SER A 290 5.06 32.59 -10.54
C SER A 290 4.89 31.10 -10.92
N PRO A 291 3.63 30.58 -10.96
CA PRO A 291 3.40 29.16 -11.16
C PRO A 291 3.93 28.71 -12.53
N PRO A 292 4.83 27.72 -12.60
CA PRO A 292 5.18 27.13 -13.87
C PRO A 292 3.95 26.41 -14.43
N SER A 293 3.83 26.34 -15.75
CA SER A 293 2.96 25.39 -16.43
C SER A 293 3.24 24.01 -15.87
N CYS A 294 2.41 23.55 -14.94
CA CYS A 294 2.80 22.43 -14.12
C CYS A 294 2.62 21.14 -14.92
N THR A 295 3.69 20.36 -14.98
CA THR A 295 3.80 19.17 -15.81
C THR A 295 3.88 17.94 -14.89
N VAL A 296 3.03 16.95 -15.14
CA VAL A 296 2.96 15.69 -14.39
C VAL A 296 3.97 14.71 -14.96
N GLN A 297 4.85 14.16 -14.13
CA GLN A 297 5.78 13.12 -14.55
C GLN A 297 5.04 11.85 -14.95
N LYS A 298 5.67 11.01 -15.78
CA LYS A 298 5.13 9.68 -16.10
C LYS A 298 4.75 8.95 -14.80
N TYR A 299 3.58 8.33 -14.82
CA TYR A 299 2.89 7.65 -13.71
C TYR A 299 2.27 8.53 -12.62
N GLY A 300 2.36 9.87 -12.72
CA GLY A 300 1.60 10.76 -11.85
C GLY A 300 0.13 10.88 -12.27
N GLN A 301 -0.74 11.20 -11.32
CA GLN A 301 -2.14 11.54 -11.60
C GLN A 301 -2.23 12.82 -12.45
N CYS A 302 -3.02 12.79 -13.51
CA CYS A 302 -3.20 13.90 -14.45
C CYS A 302 -4.67 14.28 -14.68
N GLY A 303 -5.60 13.63 -13.98
CA GLY A 303 -7.02 13.89 -14.11
C GLY A 303 -7.86 12.97 -13.24
N GLY A 304 -9.18 13.17 -13.31
CA GLY A 304 -10.16 12.44 -12.51
C GLY A 304 -11.22 13.38 -11.95
N GLN A 305 -12.37 12.83 -11.59
CA GLN A 305 -13.42 13.60 -10.94
C GLN A 305 -12.91 14.20 -9.62
N GLY A 306 -12.99 15.53 -9.49
CA GLY A 306 -12.51 16.26 -8.32
C GLY A 306 -11.01 16.57 -8.33
N TRP A 307 -10.24 16.15 -9.34
CA TRP A 307 -8.82 16.49 -9.44
C TRP A 307 -8.62 17.97 -9.73
N THR A 308 -7.90 18.66 -8.84
CA THR A 308 -7.55 20.09 -8.95
C THR A 308 -6.07 20.33 -9.30
N GLY A 309 -5.29 19.25 -9.46
CA GLY A 309 -3.87 19.32 -9.80
C GLY A 309 -3.58 19.46 -11.29
N CYS A 310 -2.31 19.30 -11.66
CA CYS A 310 -1.82 19.43 -13.03
C CYS A 310 -2.44 18.40 -13.98
N THR A 311 -2.68 18.79 -15.23
CA THR A 311 -3.32 17.92 -16.24
C THR A 311 -2.44 17.61 -17.44
N THR A 312 -1.31 18.31 -17.60
CA THR A 312 -0.39 18.13 -18.72
C THR A 312 0.71 17.14 -18.35
N CYS A 313 0.82 16.03 -19.08
CA CYS A 313 1.87 15.04 -18.88
C CYS A 313 3.23 15.49 -19.46
N ALA A 314 4.32 15.03 -18.85
CA ALA A 314 5.67 15.23 -19.34
C ALA A 314 5.84 14.67 -20.75
N SER A 315 6.76 15.27 -21.51
CA SER A 315 7.07 14.86 -22.89
C SER A 315 7.28 13.35 -22.99
N GLY A 316 6.65 12.71 -23.98
CA GLY A 316 6.68 11.26 -24.17
C GLY A 316 5.65 10.47 -23.35
N SER A 317 4.73 11.13 -22.64
CA SER A 317 3.59 10.49 -21.97
C SER A 317 2.29 11.23 -22.24
N THR A 318 1.17 10.54 -22.07
CA THR A 318 -0.18 11.07 -22.29
C THR A 318 -1.08 10.77 -21.10
N CYS A 319 -2.07 11.63 -20.85
CA CYS A 319 -3.00 11.42 -19.75
C CYS A 319 -4.02 10.35 -20.14
N GLN A 320 -3.91 9.16 -19.56
CA GLN A 320 -4.71 7.99 -19.89
C GLN A 320 -5.69 7.67 -18.76
N GLY A 321 -6.90 7.25 -19.12
CA GLY A 321 -7.92 6.85 -18.15
C GLY A 321 -7.59 5.49 -17.54
N VAL A 322 -7.50 5.44 -16.21
CA VAL A 322 -7.23 4.20 -15.46
C VAL A 322 -8.49 3.68 -14.77
N SER A 323 -9.29 4.57 -14.18
CA SER A 323 -10.63 4.28 -13.64
C SER A 323 -11.56 5.43 -14.01
N VAL A 324 -12.07 5.42 -15.24
CA VAL A 324 -12.86 6.53 -15.81
C VAL A 324 -14.26 6.59 -15.16
N PRO A 325 -14.78 7.78 -14.79
CA PRO A 325 -14.20 9.13 -14.90
C PRO A 325 -13.37 9.59 -13.68
N TYR A 326 -13.11 8.71 -12.72
CA TYR A 326 -12.58 9.05 -11.39
C TYR A 326 -11.06 9.25 -11.34
N TYR A 327 -10.28 8.59 -12.18
CA TYR A 327 -8.82 8.64 -12.11
C TYR A 327 -8.14 8.46 -13.49
N TYR A 328 -7.19 9.36 -13.77
CA TYR A 328 -6.35 9.37 -14.95
C TYR A 328 -4.87 9.54 -14.57
N GLN A 329 -3.98 8.88 -15.30
CA GLN A 329 -2.54 8.82 -15.02
C GLN A 329 -1.72 9.06 -16.28
N CYS A 330 -0.57 9.71 -16.16
CA CYS A 330 0.37 9.84 -17.27
C CYS A 330 1.02 8.49 -17.60
N ALA A 331 0.88 8.01 -18.84
CA ALA A 331 1.48 6.77 -19.32
C ALA A 331 2.19 6.94 -20.66
#